data_AF-A0A7C6WEA7-F1
#
_entry.id   AF-A0A7C6WEA7-F1
#
_cell.length_a   1.000
_cell.length_b   1.000
_cell.length_c   1.000
_cell.angle_alpha   90.00
_cell.angle_beta   90.00
_cell.angle_gamma   90.00
#
_symmetry.space_group_name_H-M   'P 1'
#
loop_
_entity.id
_entity.type
_entity.pdbx_description
1 polymer ?
#
loop_
_entity_poly.entity_id
_entity_poly.type
_entity_poly.pdbx_seq_one_letter_code
_entity_poly.pdbx_strand_id
1 'polypeptide(L)' 'MKRMKYIFILIGIVCFLGIIAISAESDILSQEVKTIGFIVLGYIGVISFSYGWLKKMNN' A
#
# COMPACT_ATOMS: atom_id res chain seq x y z
N MET A 1 4.59 21.00 -3.26
CA MET A 1 3.93 20.25 -2.16
C MET A 1 2.46 19.87 -2.41
N LYS A 2 1.64 20.67 -3.10
CA LYS A 2 0.21 20.35 -3.34
C LYS A 2 -0.06 19.02 -4.07
N ARG A 3 0.89 18.54 -4.88
CA ARG A 3 0.76 17.29 -5.66
C ARG A 3 1.26 16.04 -4.91
N MET A 4 2.12 16.19 -3.89
CA MET A 4 2.67 15.04 -3.15
C MET A 4 1.59 14.24 -2.43
N LYS A 5 0.52 14.89 -1.96
CA LYS A 5 -0.61 14.21 -1.32
C LYS A 5 -1.25 13.13 -2.21
N TYR A 6 -1.38 13.41 -3.51
CA TYR A 6 -1.94 12.45 -4.47
C TYR A 6 -0.96 11.33 -4.78
N ILE A 7 0.35 11.60 -4.77
CA ILE A 7 1.39 10.56 -4.95
C ILE A 7 1.31 9.54 -3.80
N PHE A 8 1.22 10.00 -2.55
CA PHE A 8 1.10 9.12 -1.39
C PHE A 8 -0.20 8.30 -1.39
N ILE A 9 -1.32 8.90 -1.79
CA ILE A 9 -2.59 8.17 -1.98
C ILE A 9 -2.43 7.10 -3.07
N LEU A 10 -1.79 7.43 -4.19
CA LEU A 10 -1.59 6.50 -5.30
C LEU A 10 -0.65 5.35 -4.92
N ILE A 11 0.42 5.62 -4.17
CA ILE A 11 1.29 4.58 -3.60
C ILE A 11 0.47 3.64 -2.70
N GLY A 12 -0.39 4.20 -1.84
CA GLY A 12 -1.27 3.41 -0.99
C GLY A 12 -2.18 2.46 -1.78
N ILE A 13 -2.78 2.97 -2.86
CA ILE A 13 -3.63 2.18 -3.77
C ILE A 13 -2.81 1.08 -4.47
N VAL A 14 -1.60 1.38 -4.95
CA VAL A 14 -0.72 0.40 -5.60
C VAL A 14 -0.32 -0.70 -4.62
N CYS A 15 0.02 -0.36 -3.37
CA CYS A 15 0.29 -1.35 -2.33
C CYS A 15 -0.93 -2.25 -2.07
N PHE A 16 -2.13 -1.67 -2.04
CA PHE A 16 -3.37 -2.44 -1.88
C PHE A 16 -3.60 -3.41 -3.04
N LEU A 17 -3.37 -2.98 -4.29
CA LEU A 17 -3.42 -3.88 -5.45
C LEU A 17 -2.37 -4.99 -5.37
N GLY A 18 -1.17 -4.69 -4.86
CA GLY A 18 -0.13 -5.70 -4.62
C GLY A 18 -0.56 -6.74 -3.59
N ILE A 19 -1.24 -6.33 -2.51
CA ILE A 19 -1.82 -7.24 -1.51
C ILE A 19 -2.86 -8.16 -2.16
N ILE A 20 -3.75 -7.61 -3.01
CA ILE A 20 -4.73 -8.41 -3.74
C ILE A 20 -4.04 -9.43 -4.64
N ALA A 21 -3.00 -9.03 -5.37
CA ALA A 21 -2.25 -9.92 -6.25
C ALA A 21 -1.56 -11.06 -5.48
N ILE A 22 -0.93 -10.76 -4.34
CA ILE A 22 -0.33 -11.79 -3.46
C ILE A 22 -1.41 -12.75 -2.94
N SER A 23 -2.58 -12.22 -2.59
CA SER A 23 -3.70 -13.03 -2.12
C SER A 23 -4.28 -13.92 -3.22
N ALA A 24 -4.34 -13.44 -4.46
CA ALA A 24 -4.83 -14.17 -5.61
C ALA A 24 -3.91 -15.35 -5.98
N GLU A 25 -2.59 -15.16 -5.89
CA GLU A 25 -1.58 -16.18 -6.22
C GLU A 25 -1.06 -16.92 -4.97
N SER A 26 -1.83 -16.91 -3.89
CA SER A 26 -1.36 -17.35 -2.57
C SER A 26 -1.03 -18.84 -2.49
N ASP A 27 -1.60 -19.67 -3.37
CA ASP A 27 -1.34 -21.11 -3.44
C ASP A 27 0.03 -21.43 -4.08
N ILE A 28 0.55 -20.52 -4.90
CA ILE A 28 1.81 -20.70 -5.66
C ILE A 28 2.97 -20.04 -4.91
N LEU A 29 2.71 -18.95 -4.19
CA LEU A 29 3.73 -18.19 -3.48
C LEU A 29 4.20 -18.88 -2.19
N SER A 30 5.51 -18.83 -1.93
CA SER A 30 6.09 -19.32 -0.68
C SER A 30 5.53 -18.56 0.53
N GLN A 31 5.50 -19.23 1.68
CA GLN A 31 4.98 -18.65 2.92
C GLN A 31 5.73 -17.37 3.31
N GLU A 32 7.05 -17.33 3.11
CA GLU A 32 7.91 -16.17 3.37
C GLU A 32 7.52 -14.97 2.50
N VAL A 33 7.32 -15.18 1.19
CA VAL A 33 6.93 -14.10 0.26
C VAL A 33 5.55 -13.55 0.61
N LYS A 34 4.60 -14.43 0.98
CA LYS A 34 3.29 -13.99 1.48
C LYS A 34 3.45 -13.14 2.72
N THR A 35 4.12 -13.64 3.75
CA THR A 35 4.26 -12.94 5.03
C THR A 35 4.97 -11.59 4.87
N ILE A 36 6.13 -11.57 4.21
CA ILE A 36 6.90 -10.34 4.00
C ILE A 36 6.11 -9.37 3.11
N GLY A 37 5.50 -9.87 2.03
CA GLY A 37 4.71 -9.07 1.11
C GLY A 37 3.51 -8.42 1.79
N PHE A 38 2.73 -9.17 2.57
CA PHE A 38 1.61 -8.63 3.33
C PHE A 38 2.05 -7.60 4.37
N ILE A 39 3.14 -7.85 5.10
CA ILE A 39 3.66 -6.90 6.11
C ILE A 39 4.14 -5.62 5.42
N VAL A 40 5.04 -5.73 4.44
CA VAL A 40 5.66 -4.58 3.79
C VAL A 40 4.63 -3.76 3.02
N LEU A 41 3.81 -4.38 2.17
CA LEU A 41 2.79 -3.67 1.41
C LEU A 41 1.67 -3.14 2.31
N GLY A 42 1.30 -3.89 3.35
CA GLY A 42 0.30 -3.46 4.32
C GLY A 42 0.71 -2.19 5.04
N TYR A 43 1.88 -2.20 5.71
CA TYR A 43 2.36 -1.05 6.46
C TYR A 43 2.66 0.15 5.54
N ILE A 44 3.40 -0.05 4.43
CA ILE A 44 3.71 1.06 3.50
C ILE A 44 2.43 1.62 2.90
N GLY A 45 1.49 0.75 2.52
CA GLY A 45 0.22 1.14 1.93
C GLY A 45 -0.62 1.99 2.88
N VAL A 46 -0.84 1.51 4.11
CA VAL A 46 -1.64 2.21 5.12
C VAL A 46 -1.00 3.54 5.53
N ILE A 47 0.31 3.57 5.79
CA ILE A 47 1.02 4.79 6.18
C ILE A 47 0.95 5.84 5.06
N SER A 48 1.26 5.44 3.82
CA SER A 48 1.25 6.34 2.67
C SER A 48 -0.16 6.88 2.39
N PHE A 49 -1.16 5.99 2.37
CA PHE A 49 -2.55 6.38 2.12
C PHE A 49 -3.07 7.34 3.19
N SER A 50 -2.83 7.03 4.46
CA SER A 50 -3.25 7.84 5.61
C SER A 50 -2.58 9.22 5.59
N TYR A 51 -1.26 9.26 5.35
CA TYR A 51 -0.52 10.52 5.25
C TYR A 51 -1.03 11.39 4.09
N GLY A 52 -1.24 10.78 2.92
CA GLY A 52 -1.76 11.48 1.74
C GLY A 52 -3.14 12.11 1.99
N TRP A 53 -4.04 11.40 2.68
CA TRP A 53 -5.35 11.92 3.07
C TRP A 53 -5.29 13.01 4.14
N LEU A 54 -4.54 12.80 5.22
CA LEU A 54 -4.34 13.83 6.26
C LEU A 54 -3.79 15.12 5.66
N LYS A 55 -2.80 14.99 4.76
CA LYS A 55 -2.23 16.15 4.07
C LYS A 55 -3.21 16.79 3.09
N LYS A 56 -4.19 16.05 2.57
CA LYS A 56 -5.28 16.60 1.75
C LYS A 56 -6.32 17.35 2.56
N MET A 57 -6.57 16.95 3.79
CA MET A 57 -7.52 17.62 4.69
C MET A 57 -6.92 18.89 5.31
N ASN A 58 -5.63 18.89 5.65
CA ASN A 58 -4.95 20.05 6.27
C ASN A 58 -4.47 21.13 5.28
N ASN A 59 -4.66 20.97 3.97
CA ASN A 59 -4.21 21.91 2.91
C ASN A 59 -5.30 22.12 1.85
#